data_AF-A0A7M3LR38-F1
#
_entry.id   AF-A0A7M3LR38-F1
#
_cell.length_a   1.000
_cell.length_b   1.000
_cell.length_c   1.000
_cell.angle_alpha   90.00
_cell.angle_beta   90.00
_cell.angle_gamma   90.00
#
_symmetry.space_group_name_H-M   'P 1'
#
loop_
_entity.id
_entity.type
_entity.pdbx_description
1 polymer ?
#
loop_
_entity_poly.entity_id
_entity_poly.type
_entity_poly.pdbx_seq_one_letter_code
_entity_poly.pdbx_strand_id
1 'polypeptide(L)'
;MWRRLGRKGEQTLTAALDNPDGDALFREQEARADAEDKRRRAAEREAQRPVCKRCGRKFTDERWEEITMHRTAWQAGDLSVCGPCHTDDVARQEAAAEAARRQAAAPEPEADGQEPGKPRRGMFRRWT
;
A
#
# COMPACT_ATOMS: atom_id res chain seq x y z
N MET A 1 50.04 -41.91 -10.46
CA MET A 1 50.31 -40.75 -9.59
C MET A 1 50.57 -39.54 -10.48
N TRP A 2 50.08 -38.34 -10.15
CA TRP A 2 49.98 -37.22 -11.07
C TRP A 2 50.68 -35.95 -10.54
N ARG A 3 51.22 -35.12 -11.43
CA ARG A 3 51.95 -33.89 -11.07
C ARG A 3 51.40 -32.70 -11.87
N ARG A 4 50.95 -31.64 -11.17
CA ARG A 4 50.38 -30.43 -11.77
C ARG A 4 51.39 -29.28 -11.67
N LEU A 5 51.48 -28.47 -12.72
CA LEU A 5 52.29 -27.26 -12.71
C LEU A 5 51.73 -26.29 -11.64
N GLY A 6 52.58 -25.79 -10.75
CA GLY A 6 52.20 -24.82 -9.71
C GLY A 6 51.83 -25.39 -8.32
N ARG A 7 51.77 -26.71 -8.13
CA ARG A 7 51.65 -27.32 -6.79
C ARG A 7 52.87 -28.20 -6.45
N LYS A 8 53.26 -28.23 -5.17
CA LYS A 8 54.40 -29.04 -4.70
C LYS A 8 53.95 -30.47 -4.41
N GLY A 9 54.80 -31.43 -4.77
CA GLY A 9 54.56 -32.85 -4.50
C GLY A 9 53.69 -33.55 -5.55
N GLU A 10 53.49 -34.83 -5.33
CA GLU A 10 52.67 -35.68 -6.18
C GLU A 10 51.24 -35.78 -5.62
N GLN A 11 50.26 -35.82 -6.51
CA GLN A 11 48.84 -35.77 -6.16
C GLN A 11 48.11 -37.03 -6.64
N THR A 12 47.02 -37.35 -5.93
CA THR A 12 46.04 -38.33 -6.42
C THR A 12 45.35 -37.78 -7.67
N LEU A 13 44.79 -38.66 -8.50
CA LEU A 13 44.09 -38.24 -9.71
C LEU A 13 42.98 -37.23 -9.37
N THR A 14 42.17 -37.50 -8.35
CA THR A 14 41.10 -36.61 -7.89
C THR A 14 41.62 -35.22 -7.52
N ALA A 15 42.65 -35.15 -6.66
CA ALA A 15 43.24 -33.86 -6.26
C ALA A 15 43.87 -33.09 -7.42
N ALA A 16 44.38 -33.80 -8.44
CA ALA A 16 44.92 -33.17 -9.65
C ALA A 16 43.83 -32.66 -10.61
N LEU A 17 42.63 -33.23 -10.55
CA LEU A 17 41.46 -32.78 -11.32
C LEU A 17 40.71 -31.64 -10.62
N ASP A 18 40.69 -31.63 -9.27
CA ASP A 18 40.03 -30.59 -8.49
C ASP A 18 40.68 -29.21 -8.70
N ASN A 19 39.84 -28.17 -8.84
CA ASN A 19 40.27 -26.77 -8.95
C ASN A 19 39.57 -25.90 -7.89
N PRO A 20 39.91 -26.09 -6.60
CA PRO A 20 39.25 -25.38 -5.51
C PRO A 20 39.43 -23.86 -5.58
N ASP A 21 40.55 -23.40 -6.14
CA ASP A 21 40.83 -21.98 -6.37
C ASP A 21 39.88 -21.40 -7.42
N GLY A 22 39.61 -22.14 -8.50
CA GLY A 22 38.60 -21.80 -9.49
C GLY A 22 37.18 -21.79 -8.93
N ASP A 23 36.83 -22.78 -8.11
CA ASP A 23 35.52 -22.86 -7.46
C ASP A 23 35.29 -21.71 -6.46
N ALA A 24 36.34 -21.29 -5.76
CA ALA A 24 36.29 -20.10 -4.90
C ALA A 24 36.07 -18.83 -5.73
N LEU A 25 36.86 -18.62 -6.80
CA LEU A 25 36.72 -17.46 -7.69
C LEU A 25 35.36 -17.41 -8.38
N PHE A 26 34.80 -18.56 -8.77
CA PHE A 26 33.47 -18.64 -9.37
C PHE A 26 32.40 -18.23 -8.35
N ARG A 27 32.46 -18.76 -7.12
CA ARG A 27 31.51 -18.37 -6.04
C ARG A 27 31.58 -16.88 -5.71
N GLU A 28 32.76 -16.29 -5.71
CA GLU A 28 32.88 -14.84 -5.50
C GLU A 28 32.31 -14.01 -6.67
N GLN A 29 32.45 -14.49 -7.91
CA GLN A 29 31.84 -13.84 -9.07
C GLN A 29 30.32 -13.90 -9.00
N GLU A 30 29.76 -15.07 -8.67
CA GLU A 30 28.32 -15.24 -8.44
C GLU A 30 27.82 -14.32 -7.32
N ALA A 31 28.52 -14.27 -6.18
CA ALA A 31 28.13 -13.39 -5.08
C ALA A 31 28.14 -11.91 -5.45
N ARG A 32 29.09 -11.48 -6.31
CA ARG A 32 29.14 -10.11 -6.84
C ARG A 32 27.97 -9.84 -7.79
N ALA A 33 27.68 -10.75 -8.71
CA ALA A 33 26.57 -10.64 -9.64
C ALA A 33 25.22 -10.58 -8.90
N ASP A 34 25.03 -11.44 -7.90
CA ASP A 34 23.85 -11.44 -7.02
C ASP A 34 23.70 -10.12 -6.25
N ALA A 35 24.79 -9.59 -5.72
CA ALA A 35 24.77 -8.31 -5.01
C ALA A 35 24.40 -7.15 -5.95
N GLU A 36 24.92 -7.15 -7.18
CA GLU A 36 24.57 -6.15 -8.18
C GLU A 36 23.12 -6.24 -8.62
N ASP A 37 22.63 -7.44 -8.90
CA ASP A 37 21.23 -7.68 -9.28
C ASP A 37 20.27 -7.28 -8.15
N LYS A 38 20.59 -7.59 -6.89
CA LYS A 38 19.83 -7.11 -5.72
C LYS A 38 19.81 -5.58 -5.64
N ARG A 39 20.94 -4.92 -5.87
CA ARG A 39 21.03 -3.45 -5.89
C ARG A 39 20.20 -2.84 -7.02
N ARG A 40 20.25 -3.43 -8.22
CA ARG A 40 19.46 -3.02 -9.37
C ARG A 40 17.96 -3.12 -9.06
N ARG A 41 17.50 -4.28 -8.58
CA ARG A 41 16.09 -4.49 -8.21
C ARG A 41 15.64 -3.53 -7.11
N ALA A 42 16.48 -3.25 -6.12
CA ALA A 42 16.16 -2.28 -5.07
C ALA A 42 16.02 -0.85 -5.63
N ALA A 43 16.90 -0.44 -6.56
CA ALA A 43 16.83 0.85 -7.22
C ALA A 43 15.60 0.97 -8.13
N GLU A 44 15.30 -0.09 -8.90
CA GLU A 44 14.10 -0.17 -9.75
C GLU A 44 12.83 -0.11 -8.92
N ARG A 45 12.77 -0.85 -7.80
CA ARG A 45 11.68 -0.75 -6.82
C ARG A 45 11.58 0.72 -6.40
N GLU A 46 12.63 1.32 -5.84
CA GLU A 46 12.62 2.70 -5.34
C GLU A 46 12.19 3.74 -6.39
N ALA A 47 12.55 3.55 -7.65
CA ALA A 47 12.11 4.40 -8.75
C ALA A 47 10.59 4.33 -9.00
N GLN A 48 9.97 3.19 -8.70
CA GLN A 48 8.52 2.97 -8.77
C GLN A 48 7.77 3.37 -7.49
N ARG A 49 8.47 3.90 -6.47
CA ARG A 49 7.85 4.26 -5.19
C ARG A 49 6.76 5.33 -5.39
N PRO A 50 5.49 5.05 -5.03
CA PRO A 50 4.42 6.02 -5.16
C PRO A 50 4.60 7.24 -4.25
N VAL A 51 3.96 8.33 -4.65
CA VAL A 51 3.92 9.59 -3.89
C VAL A 51 2.49 9.89 -3.43
N CYS A 52 2.39 10.53 -2.27
CA CYS A 52 1.12 11.01 -1.74
C CYS A 52 0.57 12.12 -2.63
N LYS A 53 -0.67 11.98 -3.11
CA LYS A 53 -1.32 13.04 -3.90
C LYS A 53 -1.57 14.32 -3.11
N ARG A 54 -1.70 14.23 -1.78
CA ARG A 54 -2.02 15.38 -0.91
C ARG A 54 -0.79 16.13 -0.44
N CYS A 55 0.23 15.43 0.07
CA CYS A 55 1.43 16.08 0.62
C CYS A 55 2.69 15.94 -0.26
N GLY A 56 2.60 15.23 -1.39
CA GLY A 56 3.71 15.04 -2.34
C GLY A 56 4.85 14.14 -1.85
N ARG A 57 4.84 13.71 -0.59
CA ARG A 57 5.89 12.86 -0.02
C ARG A 57 5.79 11.45 -0.57
N LYS A 58 6.95 10.86 -0.86
CA LYS A 58 7.11 9.43 -1.12
C LYS A 58 6.51 8.61 0.02
N PHE A 59 5.88 7.49 -0.30
CA PHE A 59 5.35 6.58 0.70
C PHE A 59 6.45 5.90 1.49
N THR A 60 6.15 5.55 2.75
CA THR A 60 7.02 4.69 3.55
C THR A 60 7.02 3.27 2.98
N ASP A 61 8.02 2.47 3.34
CA ASP A 61 8.09 1.06 2.91
C ASP A 61 6.84 0.29 3.33
N GLU A 62 6.40 0.45 4.58
CA GLU A 62 5.20 -0.18 5.12
C GLU A 62 3.94 0.19 4.31
N ARG A 63 3.71 1.49 4.04
CA ARG A 63 2.55 1.94 3.25
C ARG A 63 2.62 1.44 1.81
N TRP A 64 3.82 1.37 1.25
CA TRP A 64 4.01 0.89 -0.10
C TRP A 64 3.81 -0.62 -0.22
N GLU A 65 4.25 -1.40 0.77
CA GLU A 65 3.97 -2.83 0.87
C GLU A 65 2.48 -3.09 1.03
N GLU A 66 1.81 -2.37 1.93
CA GLU A 66 0.35 -2.40 2.10
C GLU A 66 -0.35 -2.20 0.75
N ILE A 67 -0.01 -1.12 0.02
CA ILE A 67 -0.61 -0.84 -1.28
C ILE A 67 -0.28 -1.91 -2.32
N THR A 68 0.94 -2.45 -2.33
CA THR A 68 1.35 -3.47 -3.32
C THR A 68 0.63 -4.79 -3.08
N MET A 69 0.49 -5.21 -1.82
CA MET A 69 -0.21 -6.43 -1.42
C MET A 69 -1.73 -6.30 -1.60
N HIS A 70 -2.30 -5.14 -1.25
CA HIS A 70 -3.72 -4.86 -1.42
C HIS A 70 -4.10 -4.45 -2.85
N ARG A 71 -3.17 -4.12 -3.76
CA ARG A 71 -3.54 -3.87 -5.17
C ARG A 71 -4.16 -5.11 -5.84
N THR A 72 -3.78 -6.30 -5.38
CA THR A 72 -4.30 -7.60 -5.82
C THR A 72 -5.60 -8.01 -5.10
N ALA A 73 -5.88 -7.46 -3.93
CA ALA A 73 -7.13 -7.69 -3.22
C ALA A 73 -8.07 -6.51 -3.49
N TRP A 74 -9.27 -6.75 -4.02
CA TRP A 74 -10.23 -5.71 -4.39
C TRP A 74 -10.87 -5.00 -3.18
N GLN A 75 -10.10 -4.75 -2.12
CA GLN A 75 -10.51 -4.08 -0.90
C GLN A 75 -9.33 -3.26 -0.40
N ALA A 76 -9.46 -1.93 -0.44
CA ALA A 76 -9.12 -1.05 0.67
C ALA A 76 -9.07 0.40 0.19
N GLY A 77 -10.02 1.21 0.66
CA GLY A 77 -9.88 2.66 0.89
C GLY A 77 -9.16 3.52 -0.14
N ASP A 78 -8.75 4.72 0.29
CA ASP A 78 -7.97 5.62 -0.56
C ASP A 78 -6.48 5.28 -0.47
N LEU A 79 -6.03 4.36 -1.34
CA LEU A 79 -4.61 4.00 -1.50
C LEU A 79 -3.75 5.12 -2.11
N SER A 80 -4.34 6.28 -2.41
CA SER A 80 -3.63 7.39 -3.08
C SER A 80 -2.97 8.39 -2.12
N VAL A 81 -3.18 8.23 -0.82
CA VAL A 81 -2.62 9.09 0.24
C VAL A 81 -1.75 8.31 1.22
N CYS A 82 -0.79 9.01 1.85
CA CYS A 82 0.06 8.43 2.88
C CYS A 82 -0.71 8.24 4.20
N GLY A 83 -0.20 7.38 5.09
CA GLY A 83 -0.83 7.06 6.38
C GLY A 83 -1.35 8.29 7.17
N PRO A 84 -0.52 9.34 7.39
CA PRO A 84 -0.97 10.55 8.09
C PRO A 84 -2.11 11.29 7.37
N CYS A 85 -2.03 11.39 6.03
CA CYS A 85 -3.11 12.04 5.27
C CYS A 85 -4.39 11.20 5.30
N HIS A 86 -4.27 9.87 5.28
CA HIS A 86 -5.41 8.97 5.42
C HIS A 86 -6.08 9.13 6.79
N THR A 87 -5.30 9.17 7.88
CA THR A 87 -5.86 9.37 9.24
C THR A 87 -6.56 10.71 9.37
N ASP A 88 -6.02 11.78 8.78
CA ASP A 88 -6.69 13.08 8.74
C ASP A 88 -8.03 13.02 8.00
N ASP A 89 -8.09 12.30 6.88
CA ASP A 89 -9.30 12.19 6.08
C ASP A 89 -10.37 11.36 6.78
N VAL A 90 -9.98 10.29 7.49
CA VAL A 90 -10.89 9.53 8.36
C VAL A 90 -11.42 10.43 9.49
N ALA A 91 -10.55 11.15 10.20
CA ALA A 91 -10.96 12.04 11.29
C ALA A 91 -11.92 13.14 10.81
N ARG A 92 -11.70 13.68 9.61
CA ARG A 92 -12.60 14.67 8.99
C ARG A 92 -13.97 14.07 8.66
N GLN A 93 -14.00 12.86 8.13
CA GLN A 93 -15.25 12.15 7.83
C GLN A 93 -16.05 11.84 9.10
N GLU A 94 -15.37 11.40 10.15
CA GLU A 94 -15.99 11.13 11.45
C GLU A 94 -16.56 12.40 12.07
N ALA A 95 -15.81 13.51 12.07
CA ALA A 95 -16.28 14.79 12.56
C ALA A 95 -17.48 15.32 11.76
N ALA A 96 -17.48 15.16 10.43
CA ALA A 96 -18.60 15.53 9.58
C ALA A 96 -19.84 14.66 9.86
N ALA A 97 -19.65 13.35 10.07
CA ALA A 97 -20.74 12.44 10.43
C ALA A 97 -21.31 12.77 11.82
N GLU A 98 -20.48 13.11 12.79
CA GLU A 98 -20.93 13.55 14.11
C GLU A 98 -21.71 14.88 14.02
N ALA A 99 -21.20 15.85 13.26
CA ALA A 99 -21.89 17.11 13.03
C ALA A 99 -23.26 16.89 12.36
N ALA A 100 -23.35 16.02 11.36
CA ALA A 100 -24.62 15.66 10.72
C ALA A 100 -25.60 15.00 11.70
N ARG A 101 -25.13 14.12 12.59
CA ARG A 101 -25.96 13.52 13.65
C ARG A 101 -26.48 14.57 14.62
N ARG A 102 -25.64 15.53 15.03
CA ARG A 102 -26.05 16.63 15.93
C ARG A 102 -27.08 17.55 15.25
N GLN A 103 -26.92 17.85 13.97
CA GLN A 103 -27.89 18.65 13.21
C GLN A 103 -29.23 17.92 13.07
N ALA A 104 -29.22 16.62 12.78
CA ALA A 104 -30.44 15.82 12.71
C ALA A 104 -31.16 15.68 14.06
N ALA A 105 -30.43 15.81 15.17
CA ALA A 105 -30.97 15.80 16.53
C ALA A 105 -31.36 17.19 17.06
N ALA A 106 -31.07 18.28 16.32
CA ALA A 106 -31.52 19.61 16.70
C ALA A 106 -33.03 19.72 16.44
N PRO A 107 -33.83 20.20 17.41
CA PRO A 107 -35.25 20.44 17.18
C PRO A 107 -35.41 21.49 16.07
N GLU A 108 -36.35 21.25 15.14
CA GLU A 108 -36.67 22.24 14.11
C GLU A 108 -37.05 23.56 14.78
N PRO A 109 -36.57 24.71 14.27
CA PRO A 109 -37.05 25.99 14.77
C PRO A 109 -38.57 26.00 14.57
N GLU A 110 -39.31 26.10 15.67
CA GLU A 110 -40.76 26.17 15.62
C GLU A 110 -41.13 27.29 14.65
N ALA A 111 -41.82 26.90 13.57
CA ALA A 111 -42.43 27.84 12.65
C ALA A 111 -43.57 28.53 13.42
N ASP A 112 -43.21 29.52 14.23
CA ASP A 112 -44.15 30.38 14.90
C ASP A 112 -44.74 31.33 13.86
N GLY A 113 -45.91 30.94 13.38
CA GLY A 113 -46.65 31.55 12.29
C GLY A 113 -48.05 30.97 12.22
N GLN A 114 -48.76 31.05 13.35
CA GLN A 114 -50.15 30.65 13.50
C GLN A 114 -51.09 31.50 12.63
N GLU A 115 -51.98 30.85 11.88
CA GLU A 115 -53.38 31.30 11.74
C GLU A 115 -54.34 30.08 11.68
N PRO A 116 -55.28 29.93 12.64
CA PRO A 116 -56.27 28.88 12.63
C PRO A 116 -57.57 29.42 12.00
N GLY A 117 -57.91 28.96 10.79
CA GLY A 117 -59.24 29.25 10.27
C GLY A 117 -59.43 28.97 8.81
N LYS A 118 -59.92 27.76 8.48
CA LYS A 118 -60.93 27.57 7.42
C LYS A 118 -61.57 26.18 7.54
N PRO A 119 -62.91 26.09 7.57
CA PRO A 119 -63.61 24.82 7.76
C PRO A 119 -63.46 23.91 6.54
N ARG A 120 -63.19 22.63 6.78
CA ARG A 120 -63.16 21.57 5.77
C ARG A 120 -64.58 21.38 5.22
N ARG A 121 -64.85 21.89 4.02
CA ARG A 121 -66.07 21.53 3.28
C ARG A 121 -65.89 20.12 2.72
N GLY A 122 -66.62 19.18 3.30
CA GLY A 122 -66.75 17.82 2.78
C GLY A 122 -67.43 17.83 1.40
N MET A 123 -66.91 17.03 0.49
CA MET A 123 -67.65 16.54 -0.67
C MET A 123 -67.46 15.04 -0.74
N PHE A 124 -68.37 14.31 -0.09
CA PHE A 124 -68.68 12.95 -0.49
C PHE A 124 -69.19 13.00 -1.94
N ARG A 125 -68.51 12.30 -2.86
CA ARG A 125 -69.14 11.85 -4.10
C ARG A 125 -68.96 10.34 -4.19
N ARG A 126 -70.09 9.67 -3.96
CA ARG A 126 -70.32 8.24 -4.07
C ARG A 126 -70.32 7.87 -5.55
N TRP A 127 -69.63 6.77 -5.88
CA TRP A 127 -69.67 6.11 -7.17
C TRP A 127 -70.95 5.27 -7.30
N THR A 128 -71.34 5.02 -8.56
CA THR A 128 -72.53 4.32 -9.11
C THR A 128 -73.86 5.02 -8.97
#